data_AF-F7YWU2-F1
#
_entry.id   AF-F7YWU2-F1
#
_cell.length_a   1.000
_cell.length_b   1.000
_cell.length_c   1.000
_cell.angle_alpha   90.00
_cell.angle_beta   90.00
_cell.angle_gamma   90.00
#
_symmetry.space_group_name_H-M   'P 1'
#
loop_
_entity.id
_entity.type
_entity.pdbx_description
1 polymer ?
#
loop_
_entity_poly.entity_id
_entity_poly.type
_entity_poly.pdbx_seq_one_letter_code
_entity_poly.pdbx_strand_id
1 'polypeptide(L)'
;MDNKVLSFFSSKKFPEETAYYYLLILFVISNFLALIASIIKVAAYFSTGASHFLGFSQGLGLASAGGLLIILARIRAIVRNLFSSISKRYPEYASVFLKFDEVMVNVGISITAAGLILNLFLPFGFLAVLLGITFCFHFLVKALKDHEQNEMKVVLKITGSDKLSSFFSNVVVDKNTFVLMFITLCGYLLLHPEYFQSIKDYYEHRGTILTKEEKA
;
A
#
# COMPACT_ATOMS: atom_id res chain seq x y z
N MET A 1 27.00 -3.97 -12.87
CA MET A 1 26.42 -3.28 -11.69
C MET A 1 24.91 -3.48 -11.76
N ASP A 2 24.50 -4.75 -11.83
CA ASP A 2 23.28 -5.17 -12.51
C ASP A 2 22.37 -5.98 -11.58
N ASN A 3 21.06 -5.89 -11.84
CA ASN A 3 19.93 -6.63 -11.26
C ASN A 3 19.18 -6.08 -10.02
N LYS A 4 19.68 -5.12 -9.24
CA LYS A 4 18.88 -4.61 -8.09
C LYS A 4 17.76 -3.63 -8.47
N VAL A 5 17.98 -2.79 -9.48
CA VAL A 5 16.95 -1.85 -9.97
C VAL A 5 15.83 -2.62 -10.68
N LEU A 6 16.18 -3.59 -11.53
CA LEU A 6 15.21 -4.48 -12.20
C LEU A 6 14.42 -5.35 -11.21
N SER A 7 15.02 -5.79 -10.10
CA SER A 7 14.27 -6.53 -9.05
C SER A 7 13.27 -5.64 -8.31
N PHE A 8 13.55 -4.34 -8.16
CA PHE A 8 12.62 -3.38 -7.56
C PHE A 8 11.38 -3.13 -8.44
N PHE A 9 11.50 -3.31 -9.77
CA PHE A 9 10.35 -3.19 -10.70
C PHE A 9 9.73 -4.54 -11.08
N SER A 10 10.30 -5.66 -10.64
CA SER A 10 9.79 -6.99 -10.98
C SER A 10 8.49 -7.29 -10.22
N SER A 11 7.43 -7.63 -10.96
CA SER A 11 6.15 -8.11 -10.40
C SER A 11 6.21 -9.56 -9.90
N LYS A 12 7.36 -10.23 -10.03
CA LYS A 12 7.50 -11.66 -9.68
C LYS A 12 7.86 -11.90 -8.20
N LYS A 13 8.31 -10.87 -7.49
CA LYS A 13 8.72 -10.96 -6.08
C LYS A 13 7.97 -9.93 -5.25
N PHE A 14 7.57 -10.31 -4.05
CA PHE A 14 6.99 -9.38 -3.09
C PHE A 14 8.00 -8.26 -2.77
N PRO A 15 7.55 -7.00 -2.55
CA PRO A 15 8.45 -5.90 -2.22
C PRO A 15 9.26 -6.18 -0.96
N GLU A 16 10.51 -5.72 -0.92
CA GLU A 16 11.35 -5.85 0.26
C GLU A 16 10.81 -4.99 1.41
N GLU A 17 10.70 -5.59 2.58
CA GLU A 17 10.17 -4.99 3.80
C GLU A 17 11.00 -3.78 4.25
N THR A 18 12.32 -3.89 4.19
CA THR A 18 13.25 -2.79 4.49
C THR A 18 13.00 -1.58 3.59
N ALA A 19 12.83 -1.80 2.28
CA ALA A 19 12.56 -0.73 1.32
C ALA A 19 11.23 -0.03 1.63
N TYR A 20 10.17 -0.79 1.95
CA TYR A 20 8.89 -0.23 2.37
C TYR A 20 9.03 0.67 3.60
N TYR A 21 9.67 0.19 4.67
CA TYR A 21 9.80 0.97 5.90
C TYR A 21 10.70 2.19 5.74
N TYR A 22 11.81 2.11 5.01
CA TYR A 22 12.65 3.28 4.75
C TYR A 22 11.88 4.35 3.97
N LEU A 23 11.13 3.95 2.93
CA LEU A 23 10.30 4.88 2.17
C LEU A 23 9.17 5.47 3.01
N LEU A 24 8.55 4.67 3.89
CA LEU A 24 7.50 5.12 4.81
C LEU A 24 8.03 6.12 5.85
N ILE A 25 9.18 5.86 6.46
CA ILE A 25 9.84 6.78 7.40
C ILE A 25 10.16 8.10 6.70
N LEU A 26 10.78 8.04 5.51
CA LEU A 26 11.08 9.23 4.72
C LEU A 26 9.81 9.98 4.32
N PHE A 27 8.73 9.27 3.99
CA PHE A 27 7.45 9.88 3.65
C PHE A 27 6.83 10.63 4.84
N VAL A 28 6.83 10.01 6.02
CA VAL A 28 6.34 10.65 7.26
C VAL A 28 7.15 11.90 7.58
N ILE A 29 8.48 11.80 7.60
CA ILE A 29 9.38 12.95 7.82
C ILE A 29 9.12 14.04 6.78
N SER A 30 8.98 13.66 5.51
CA SER A 30 8.72 14.58 4.42
C SER A 30 7.38 15.31 4.58
N ASN A 31 6.33 14.64 5.03
CA ASN A 31 5.03 15.27 5.26
C ASN A 31 5.10 16.30 6.39
N PHE A 32 5.83 16.00 7.49
CA PHE A 32 6.06 16.98 8.56
C PHE A 32 6.84 18.20 8.05
N LEU A 33 7.93 17.98 7.30
CA LEU A 33 8.71 19.07 6.71
C LEU A 33 7.87 19.88 5.72
N ALA A 34 7.07 19.23 4.88
CA ALA A 34 6.21 19.89 3.90
C ALA A 34 5.08 20.70 4.58
N LEU A 35 4.53 20.21 5.69
CA LEU A 35 3.56 20.93 6.50
C LEU A 35 4.18 22.22 7.06
N ILE A 36 5.33 22.10 7.72
CA ILE A 36 6.07 23.25 8.28
C ILE A 36 6.44 24.23 7.17
N ALA A 37 7.01 23.74 6.07
CA ALA A 37 7.42 24.57 4.94
C ALA A 37 6.24 25.29 4.28
N SER A 38 5.08 24.63 4.18
CA SER A 38 3.86 25.24 3.63
C SER A 38 3.34 26.37 4.53
N ILE A 39 3.32 26.16 5.86
CA ILE A 39 2.96 27.20 6.83
C ILE A 39 3.91 28.40 6.73
N ILE A 40 5.22 28.15 6.72
CA ILE A 40 6.23 29.21 6.59
C ILE A 40 6.07 29.94 5.26
N LYS A 41 5.83 29.23 4.15
CA LYS A 41 5.68 29.84 2.82
C LYS A 41 4.48 30.79 2.76
N VAL A 42 3.37 30.42 3.40
CA VAL A 42 2.18 31.27 3.50
C VAL A 42 2.41 32.45 4.46
N ALA A 43 3.05 32.23 5.61
CA ALA A 43 3.27 33.26 6.62
C ALA A 43 4.34 34.29 6.22
N ALA A 44 5.44 33.85 5.60
CA ALA A 44 6.60 34.69 5.28
C ALA A 44 6.50 35.39 3.92
N TYR A 45 5.28 35.51 3.36
CA TYR A 45 4.94 36.23 2.13
C TYR A 45 6.02 36.13 1.03
N PHE A 46 6.17 34.93 0.47
CA PHE A 46 7.08 34.64 -0.65
C PHE A 46 8.59 34.82 -0.40
N SER A 47 9.08 34.77 0.84
CA SER A 47 10.52 34.68 1.13
C SER A 47 11.23 33.57 0.32
N THR A 48 12.40 33.90 -0.22
CA THR A 48 13.22 32.99 -1.06
C THR A 48 13.67 31.76 -0.26
N GLY A 49 14.04 31.94 1.01
CA GLY A 49 14.40 30.83 1.90
C GLY A 49 13.24 29.87 2.17
N ALA A 50 12.03 30.40 2.35
CA ALA A 50 10.82 29.59 2.50
C ALA A 50 10.52 28.77 1.25
N SER A 51 10.80 29.33 0.06
CA SER A 51 10.63 28.65 -1.22
C SER A 51 11.61 27.48 -1.40
N HIS A 52 12.87 27.68 -1.04
CA HIS A 52 13.88 26.61 -1.10
C HIS A 52 13.58 25.48 -0.11
N PHE A 53 13.18 25.83 1.12
CA PHE A 53 12.80 24.83 2.12
C PHE A 53 11.56 24.02 1.68
N LEU A 54 10.56 24.70 1.10
CA LEU A 54 9.39 24.04 0.50
C LEU A 54 9.81 23.12 -0.64
N GLY A 55 10.62 23.58 -1.60
CA GLY A 55 11.11 22.76 -2.71
C GLY A 55 11.88 21.53 -2.25
N PHE A 56 12.74 21.65 -1.22
CA PHE A 56 13.44 20.52 -0.62
C PHE A 56 12.46 19.49 -0.02
N SER A 57 11.49 19.97 0.78
CA SER A 57 10.48 19.09 1.38
C SER A 57 9.58 18.41 0.33
N GLN A 58 9.23 19.12 -0.75
CA GLN A 58 8.46 18.57 -1.86
C GLN A 58 9.25 17.52 -2.63
N GLY A 59 10.55 17.77 -2.87
CA GLY A 59 11.45 16.81 -3.52
C GLY A 59 11.59 15.50 -2.74
N LEU A 60 11.79 15.58 -1.42
CA LEU A 60 11.80 14.40 -0.55
C LEU A 60 10.46 13.67 -0.57
N GLY A 61 9.35 14.42 -0.61
CA GLY A 61 8.00 13.89 -0.66
C GLY A 61 7.74 13.14 -1.95
N LEU A 62 8.18 13.68 -3.09
CA LEU A 62 8.06 13.04 -4.39
C LEU A 62 8.83 11.72 -4.44
N ALA A 63 10.08 11.70 -3.97
CA ALA A 63 10.90 10.50 -3.98
C ALA A 63 10.30 9.39 -3.09
N SER A 64 9.94 9.74 -1.85
CA SER A 64 9.38 8.78 -0.89
C SER A 64 7.98 8.31 -1.28
N ALA A 65 7.07 9.22 -1.62
CA ALA A 65 5.72 8.88 -2.05
C ALA A 65 5.68 8.15 -3.39
N GLY A 66 6.54 8.53 -4.34
CA GLY A 66 6.69 7.81 -5.61
C GLY A 66 7.15 6.36 -5.39
N GLY A 67 8.12 6.16 -4.49
CA GLY A 67 8.55 4.82 -4.08
C GLY A 67 7.43 4.01 -3.44
N LEU A 68 6.68 4.60 -2.50
CA LEU A 68 5.52 3.95 -1.86
C LEU A 68 4.42 3.62 -2.88
N LEU A 69 4.15 4.52 -3.83
CA LEU A 69 3.18 4.30 -4.90
C LEU A 69 3.57 3.10 -5.76
N ILE A 70 4.86 2.96 -6.11
CA ILE A 70 5.39 1.80 -6.83
C ILE A 70 5.20 0.53 -6.00
N ILE A 71 5.49 0.55 -4.71
CA ILE A 71 5.30 -0.60 -3.82
C ILE A 71 3.82 -1.02 -3.77
N LEU A 72 2.90 -0.07 -3.55
CA LEU A 72 1.46 -0.35 -3.50
C LEU A 72 0.93 -0.88 -4.84
N ALA A 73 1.36 -0.30 -5.96
CA ALA A 73 1.02 -0.78 -7.29
C ALA A 73 1.54 -2.21 -7.54
N ARG A 74 2.75 -2.53 -7.07
CA ARG A 74 3.32 -3.87 -7.15
C ARG A 74 2.57 -4.88 -6.30
N ILE A 75 2.27 -4.56 -5.04
CA ILE A 75 1.48 -5.44 -4.16
C ILE A 75 0.13 -5.74 -4.81
N ARG A 76 -0.56 -4.72 -5.31
CA ARG A 76 -1.82 -4.89 -6.04
C ARG A 76 -1.66 -5.84 -7.23
N ALA A 77 -0.66 -5.63 -8.08
CA ALA A 77 -0.43 -6.47 -9.26
C ALA A 77 -0.15 -7.93 -8.88
N ILE A 78 0.64 -8.15 -7.82
CA ILE A 78 0.98 -9.47 -7.30
C ILE A 78 -0.26 -10.18 -6.76
N VAL A 79 -1.06 -9.50 -5.93
CA VAL A 79 -2.32 -10.03 -5.37
C VAL A 79 -3.29 -10.39 -6.48
N ARG A 80 -3.47 -9.53 -7.48
CA ARG A 80 -4.34 -9.79 -8.63
C ARG A 80 -3.88 -11.01 -9.44
N ASN A 81 -2.58 -11.13 -9.70
CA ASN A 81 -2.02 -12.27 -10.43
C ASN A 81 -2.17 -13.57 -9.66
N LEU A 82 -1.97 -13.52 -8.33
CA LEU A 82 -2.20 -14.64 -7.44
C LEU A 82 -3.67 -15.10 -7.52
N PHE A 83 -4.63 -14.18 -7.43
CA PHE A 83 -6.05 -14.52 -7.54
C PHE A 83 -6.43 -15.07 -8.91
N SER A 84 -5.92 -14.47 -9.99
CA SER A 84 -6.14 -14.99 -11.34
C SER A 84 -5.62 -16.43 -11.48
N SER A 85 -4.45 -16.73 -10.88
CA SER A 85 -3.86 -18.07 -10.94
C SER A 85 -4.67 -19.10 -10.13
N ILE A 86 -5.12 -18.73 -8.93
CA ILE A 86 -5.94 -19.59 -8.08
C ILE A 86 -7.31 -19.84 -8.73
N SER A 87 -7.96 -18.81 -9.27
CA SER A 87 -9.28 -18.95 -9.91
C SER A 87 -9.25 -19.84 -11.17
N LYS A 88 -8.15 -19.86 -11.91
CA LYS A 88 -7.95 -20.77 -13.05
C LYS A 88 -7.85 -22.22 -12.60
N ARG A 89 -7.26 -22.47 -11.42
CA ARG A 89 -7.05 -23.81 -10.87
C ARG A 89 -8.26 -24.33 -10.11
N TYR A 90 -8.97 -23.45 -9.40
CA TYR A 90 -10.19 -23.77 -8.65
C TYR A 90 -11.33 -22.88 -9.15
N PRO A 91 -12.22 -23.34 -10.04
CA PRO A 91 -13.29 -22.52 -10.60
C PRO A 91 -14.23 -21.91 -9.55
N GLU A 92 -14.39 -22.59 -8.40
CA GLU A 92 -15.18 -22.12 -7.26
C GLU A 92 -14.65 -20.80 -6.66
N TYR A 93 -13.35 -20.53 -6.81
CA TYR A 93 -12.71 -19.27 -6.42
C TYR A 93 -13.09 -18.08 -7.30
N ALA A 94 -13.56 -18.30 -8.53
CA ALA A 94 -13.93 -17.22 -9.43
C ALA A 94 -15.03 -16.33 -8.83
N SER A 95 -15.93 -16.94 -8.04
CA SER A 95 -17.01 -16.23 -7.33
C SER A 95 -16.51 -15.30 -6.21
N VAL A 96 -15.33 -15.61 -5.62
CA VAL A 96 -14.68 -14.79 -4.59
C VAL A 96 -13.89 -13.65 -5.25
N PHE A 97 -13.20 -13.94 -6.35
CA PHE A 97 -12.45 -12.97 -7.13
C PHE A 97 -13.33 -11.82 -7.66
N LEU A 98 -14.54 -12.13 -8.12
CA LEU A 98 -15.51 -11.12 -8.60
C LEU A 98 -15.95 -10.11 -7.54
N LYS A 99 -15.75 -10.41 -6.25
CA LYS A 99 -16.10 -9.52 -5.13
C LYS A 99 -14.92 -8.67 -4.63
N PHE A 100 -13.73 -8.83 -5.21
CA PHE A 100 -12.57 -8.04 -4.83
C PHE A 100 -12.70 -6.61 -5.38
N ASP A 101 -12.94 -5.64 -4.50
CA ASP A 101 -13.08 -4.22 -4.88
C ASP A 101 -11.71 -3.58 -5.18
N GLU A 102 -11.23 -3.76 -6.41
CA GLU A 102 -10.03 -3.09 -6.90
C GLU A 102 -10.24 -1.60 -7.21
N VAL A 103 -11.50 -1.15 -7.33
CA VAL A 103 -11.81 0.21 -7.80
C VAL A 103 -11.27 1.23 -6.81
N MET A 104 -11.50 1.01 -5.52
CA MET A 104 -11.04 1.93 -4.49
C MET A 104 -9.51 1.99 -4.38
N VAL A 105 -8.82 0.87 -4.58
CA VAL A 105 -7.34 0.86 -4.62
C VAL A 105 -6.83 1.69 -5.81
N ASN A 106 -7.47 1.56 -6.99
CA ASN A 106 -7.12 2.36 -8.18
C ASN A 106 -7.39 3.85 -8.00
N VAL A 107 -8.48 4.20 -7.32
CA VAL A 107 -8.78 5.58 -6.94
C VAL A 107 -7.67 6.13 -6.05
N GLY A 108 -7.23 5.39 -5.04
CA GLY A 108 -6.10 5.79 -4.18
C GLY A 108 -4.79 6.01 -4.96
N ILE A 109 -4.45 5.10 -5.88
CA ILE A 109 -3.28 5.25 -6.77
C ILE A 109 -3.40 6.51 -7.63
N SER A 110 -4.58 6.77 -8.20
CA SER A 110 -4.82 7.92 -9.08
C SER A 110 -4.76 9.24 -8.31
N ILE A 111 -5.36 9.29 -7.11
CA ILE A 111 -5.27 10.45 -6.21
C ILE A 111 -3.82 10.71 -5.83
N THR A 112 -3.05 9.66 -5.51
CA THR A 112 -1.63 9.80 -5.19
C THR A 112 -0.85 10.39 -6.36
N ALA A 113 -1.05 9.86 -7.58
CA ALA A 113 -0.39 10.34 -8.78
C ALA A 113 -0.74 11.80 -9.10
N ALA A 114 -2.01 12.17 -9.00
CA ALA A 114 -2.46 13.56 -9.15
C ALA A 114 -1.85 14.46 -8.05
N GLY A 115 -1.82 13.97 -6.81
CA GLY A 115 -1.20 14.65 -5.68
C GLY A 115 0.28 14.91 -5.89
N LEU A 116 1.03 13.98 -6.50
CA LEU A 116 2.46 14.17 -6.80
C LEU A 116 2.65 15.37 -7.76
N ILE A 117 1.77 15.50 -8.75
CA ILE A 117 1.77 16.63 -9.68
C ILE A 117 1.41 17.92 -8.93
N LEU A 118 0.33 17.93 -8.16
CA LEU A 118 -0.11 19.10 -7.40
C LEU A 118 0.94 19.58 -6.39
N ASN A 119 1.66 18.64 -5.77
CA ASN A 119 2.72 18.91 -4.81
C ASN A 119 3.89 19.70 -5.41
N LEU A 120 4.06 19.74 -6.73
CA LEU A 120 5.08 20.56 -7.38
C LEU A 120 4.72 22.04 -7.44
N PHE A 121 3.43 22.37 -7.46
CA PHE A 121 2.96 23.72 -7.79
C PHE A 121 2.34 24.46 -6.60
N LEU A 122 1.80 23.72 -5.63
CA LEU A 122 0.99 24.29 -4.56
C LEU A 122 1.60 24.02 -3.18
N PRO A 123 1.64 25.03 -2.30
CA PRO A 123 1.73 24.79 -0.86
C PRO A 123 0.61 23.83 -0.44
N PHE A 124 0.89 22.91 0.49
CA PHE A 124 -0.04 21.86 0.91
C PHE A 124 -0.45 20.83 -0.16
N GLY A 125 0.13 20.84 -1.37
CA GLY A 125 -0.16 19.81 -2.38
C GLY A 125 0.17 18.39 -1.91
N PHE A 126 1.09 18.23 -0.93
CA PHE A 126 1.40 16.97 -0.27
C PHE A 126 0.19 16.32 0.42
N LEU A 127 -0.83 17.09 0.83
CA LEU A 127 -2.04 16.54 1.45
C LEU A 127 -2.82 15.63 0.49
N ALA A 128 -2.82 15.94 -0.80
CA ALA A 128 -3.42 15.07 -1.81
C ALA A 128 -2.62 13.76 -1.96
N VAL A 129 -1.29 13.82 -1.89
CA VAL A 129 -0.41 12.63 -1.89
C VAL A 129 -0.70 11.76 -0.67
N LEU A 130 -0.72 12.38 0.51
CA LEU A 130 -1.03 11.74 1.78
C LEU A 130 -2.40 11.05 1.73
N LEU A 131 -3.43 11.78 1.32
CA LEU A 131 -4.78 11.24 1.18
C LEU A 131 -4.81 10.02 0.24
N GLY A 132 -4.16 10.11 -0.92
CA GLY A 132 -4.10 9.03 -1.89
C GLY A 132 -3.43 7.76 -1.34
N ILE A 133 -2.28 7.90 -0.67
CA ILE A 133 -1.55 6.77 -0.07
C ILE A 133 -2.36 6.15 1.06
N THR A 134 -2.91 6.97 1.96
CA THR A 134 -3.76 6.50 3.05
C THR A 134 -4.99 5.74 2.51
N PHE A 135 -5.63 6.28 1.48
CA PHE A 135 -6.79 5.65 0.83
C PHE A 135 -6.39 4.32 0.18
N CYS A 136 -5.34 4.32 -0.63
CA CYS A 136 -4.85 3.12 -1.30
C CYS A 136 -4.53 2.01 -0.30
N PHE A 137 -3.82 2.32 0.78
CA PHE A 137 -3.42 1.34 1.79
C PHE A 137 -4.65 0.81 2.56
N HIS A 138 -5.50 1.71 3.04
CA HIS A 138 -6.70 1.34 3.79
C HIS A 138 -7.58 0.36 3.00
N PHE A 139 -7.91 0.71 1.76
CA PHE A 139 -8.78 -0.12 0.92
C PHE A 139 -8.10 -1.40 0.48
N LEU A 140 -6.78 -1.41 0.27
CA LEU A 140 -6.04 -2.64 -0.05
C LEU A 140 -6.12 -3.65 1.10
N VAL A 141 -5.82 -3.23 2.33
CA VAL A 141 -5.86 -4.13 3.50
C VAL A 141 -7.29 -4.58 3.78
N LYS A 142 -8.26 -3.66 3.68
CA LYS A 142 -9.68 -3.98 3.85
C LYS A 142 -10.13 -5.03 2.83
N ALA A 143 -9.82 -4.82 1.55
CA ALA A 143 -10.20 -5.76 0.49
C ALA A 143 -9.55 -7.13 0.68
N LEU A 144 -8.29 -7.20 1.11
CA LEU A 144 -7.61 -8.46 1.42
C LEU A 144 -8.23 -9.18 2.62
N LYS A 145 -8.56 -8.44 3.69
CA LYS A 145 -9.26 -8.99 4.86
C LYS A 145 -10.63 -9.55 4.50
N ASP A 146 -11.43 -8.78 3.76
CA ASP A 146 -12.75 -9.21 3.29
C ASP A 146 -12.64 -10.43 2.35
N HIS A 147 -11.60 -10.47 1.51
CA HIS A 147 -11.32 -11.61 0.65
C HIS A 147 -10.95 -12.86 1.44
N GLU A 148 -10.03 -12.76 2.42
CA GLU A 148 -9.64 -13.88 3.28
C GLU A 148 -10.86 -14.51 3.97
N GLN A 149 -11.78 -13.70 4.50
CA GLN A 149 -13.00 -14.19 5.14
C GLN A 149 -13.94 -14.94 4.19
N ASN A 150 -14.06 -14.48 2.94
CA ASN A 150 -14.87 -15.14 1.93
C ASN A 150 -14.20 -16.42 1.40
N GLU A 151 -12.88 -16.39 1.27
CA GLU A 151 -12.04 -17.50 0.84
C GLU A 151 -12.02 -18.64 1.86
N MET A 152 -11.99 -18.34 3.16
CA MET A 152 -12.08 -19.35 4.22
C MET A 152 -13.28 -20.28 4.04
N LYS A 153 -14.44 -19.75 3.61
CA LYS A 153 -15.65 -20.55 3.36
C LYS A 153 -15.50 -21.52 2.18
N VAL A 154 -14.64 -21.21 1.22
CA VAL A 154 -14.40 -22.01 0.01
C VAL A 154 -13.26 -23.00 0.25
N VAL A 155 -12.16 -22.57 0.88
CA VAL A 155 -11.02 -23.44 1.20
C VAL A 155 -11.41 -24.55 2.17
N LEU A 156 -12.24 -24.26 3.18
CA LEU A 156 -12.79 -25.28 4.07
C LEU A 156 -13.58 -26.37 3.32
N LYS A 157 -14.31 -25.99 2.27
CA LYS A 157 -15.06 -26.93 1.43
C LYS A 157 -14.15 -27.78 0.53
N ILE A 158 -13.07 -27.19 0.01
CA ILE A 158 -12.17 -27.87 -0.94
C ILE A 158 -11.15 -28.77 -0.24
N THR A 159 -10.59 -28.33 0.91
CA THR A 159 -9.43 -29.00 1.54
C THR A 159 -9.75 -29.80 2.80
N GLY A 160 -10.94 -29.64 3.40
CA GLY A 160 -11.33 -30.36 4.63
C GLY A 160 -10.43 -30.08 5.85
N SER A 161 -9.59 -29.04 5.79
CA SER A 161 -8.64 -28.69 6.86
C SER A 161 -9.26 -27.73 7.87
N ASP A 162 -9.37 -28.16 9.13
CA ASP A 162 -9.85 -27.33 10.25
C ASP A 162 -8.86 -26.23 10.70
N LYS A 163 -7.65 -26.18 10.13
CA LYS A 163 -6.62 -25.18 10.48
C LYS A 163 -6.34 -24.25 9.30
N LEU A 164 -7.18 -23.24 9.14
CA LEU A 164 -6.86 -22.06 8.33
C LEU A 164 -6.32 -20.96 9.23
N SER A 165 -5.05 -20.61 9.09
CA SER A 165 -4.47 -19.42 9.69
C SER A 165 -5.13 -18.17 9.10
N SER A 166 -5.74 -17.32 9.93
CA SER A 166 -6.18 -15.98 9.51
C SER A 166 -5.05 -14.98 9.72
N PHE A 167 -4.60 -14.39 8.62
CA PHE A 167 -3.52 -13.41 8.59
C PHE A 167 -4.00 -12.01 8.99
N PHE A 168 -5.30 -11.70 8.81
CA PHE A 168 -5.88 -10.38 9.12
C PHE A 168 -6.78 -10.34 10.36
N SER A 169 -6.83 -11.42 11.15
CA SER A 169 -7.69 -11.54 12.35
C SER A 169 -7.47 -10.41 13.35
N ASN A 170 -6.21 -10.05 13.60
CA ASN A 170 -5.82 -9.00 14.55
C ASN A 170 -5.73 -7.60 13.92
N VAL A 171 -5.90 -7.47 12.60
CA VAL A 171 -5.73 -6.18 11.89
C VAL A 171 -7.07 -5.42 11.89
N VAL A 172 -7.12 -4.28 12.57
CA VAL A 172 -8.33 -3.44 12.66
C VAL A 172 -8.34 -2.38 11.56
N VAL A 173 -9.19 -2.58 10.54
CA VAL A 173 -9.30 -1.64 9.41
C VAL A 173 -10.69 -1.02 9.38
N ASP A 174 -10.87 0.05 10.15
CA ASP A 174 -12.11 0.83 10.20
C ASP A 174 -11.90 2.29 9.77
N LYS A 175 -12.97 3.09 9.83
CA LYS A 175 -12.90 4.53 9.48
C LYS A 175 -11.93 5.30 10.39
N ASN A 176 -11.77 4.89 11.65
CA ASN A 176 -10.85 5.54 12.58
C ASN A 176 -9.41 5.26 12.19
N THR A 177 -9.08 4.04 11.74
CA THR A 177 -7.76 3.70 11.20
C THR A 177 -7.39 4.64 10.06
N PHE A 178 -8.32 4.89 9.13
CA PHE A 178 -8.11 5.84 8.03
C PHE A 178 -7.81 7.26 8.54
N VAL A 179 -8.62 7.76 9.47
CA VAL A 179 -8.45 9.09 10.06
C VAL A 179 -7.13 9.20 10.81
N LEU A 180 -6.76 8.18 11.58
CA LEU A 180 -5.50 8.13 12.33
C LEU A 180 -4.30 8.13 11.38
N MET A 181 -4.33 7.32 10.32
CA MET A 181 -3.30 7.37 9.28
C MET A 181 -3.17 8.77 8.69
N PHE A 182 -4.29 9.44 8.40
CA PHE A 182 -4.24 10.79 7.82
C PHE A 182 -3.69 11.84 8.81
N ILE A 183 -4.24 11.91 10.03
CA ILE A 183 -3.85 12.91 11.05
C ILE A 183 -2.38 12.73 11.48
N THR A 184 -1.91 11.49 11.55
CA THR A 184 -0.51 11.18 11.89
C THR A 184 0.43 11.29 10.69
N LEU A 185 -0.03 11.80 9.54
CA LEU A 185 0.76 11.94 8.31
C LEU A 185 1.36 10.60 7.84
N CYS A 186 0.58 9.53 7.96
CA CYS A 186 0.90 8.11 7.81
C CYS A 186 1.80 7.50 8.89
N GLY A 187 2.12 8.23 9.96
CA GLY A 187 2.90 7.72 11.09
C GLY A 187 2.27 6.51 11.80
N TYR A 188 0.94 6.40 11.79
CA TYR A 188 0.22 5.24 12.31
C TYR A 188 0.72 3.92 11.72
N LEU A 189 1.06 3.88 10.42
CA LEU A 189 1.57 2.67 9.78
C LEU A 189 2.95 2.24 10.27
N LEU A 190 3.76 3.16 10.82
CA LEU A 190 5.05 2.82 11.43
C LEU A 190 4.88 2.13 12.78
N LEU A 191 3.83 2.49 13.51
CA LEU A 191 3.51 1.90 14.82
C LEU A 191 2.80 0.55 14.70
N HIS A 192 2.32 0.23 13.50
CA HIS A 192 1.54 -0.97 13.21
C HIS A 192 2.16 -1.81 12.07
N PRO A 193 3.37 -2.36 12.28
CA PRO A 193 4.08 -3.15 11.27
C PRO A 193 3.33 -4.41 10.83
N GLU A 194 2.40 -4.90 11.67
CA GLU A 194 1.57 -6.07 11.39
C GLU A 194 0.77 -5.93 10.08
N TYR A 195 0.44 -4.72 9.64
CA TYR A 195 -0.35 -4.54 8.43
C TYR A 195 0.41 -4.98 7.18
N PHE A 196 1.68 -4.59 7.05
CA PHE A 196 2.50 -5.02 5.90
C PHE A 196 2.83 -6.52 5.99
N GLN A 197 3.12 -7.00 7.19
CA GLN A 197 3.42 -8.40 7.44
C GLN A 197 2.23 -9.32 7.09
N SER A 198 1.00 -8.96 7.48
CA SER A 198 -0.20 -9.73 7.13
C SER A 198 -0.42 -9.84 5.62
N ILE A 199 -0.13 -8.79 4.84
CA ILE A 199 -0.22 -8.85 3.37
C ILE A 199 0.83 -9.84 2.81
N LYS A 200 2.05 -9.79 3.33
CA LYS A 200 3.15 -10.66 2.92
C LYS A 200 2.85 -12.13 3.26
N ASP A 201 2.43 -12.42 4.49
CA ASP A 201 2.09 -13.77 4.93
C ASP A 201 0.92 -14.35 4.13
N TYR A 202 -0.10 -13.52 3.86
CA TYR A 202 -1.22 -13.89 2.98
C TYR A 202 -0.72 -14.29 1.58
N TYR A 203 0.14 -13.48 0.98
CA TYR A 203 0.71 -13.76 -0.34
C TYR A 203 1.56 -15.06 -0.35
N GLU A 204 2.47 -15.22 0.61
CA GLU A 204 3.37 -16.38 0.67
C GLU A 204 2.62 -17.69 0.91
N HIS A 205 1.62 -17.67 1.80
CA HIS A 205 0.80 -18.85 2.05
C HIS A 205 0.04 -19.28 0.80
N ARG A 206 -0.56 -18.32 0.07
CA ARG A 206 -1.30 -18.63 -1.17
C ARG A 206 -0.40 -19.03 -2.33
N GLY A 207 0.80 -18.46 -2.42
CA GLY A 207 1.84 -18.94 -3.34
C GLY A 207 2.25 -20.39 -3.07
N THR A 208 2.26 -20.80 -1.80
CA THR A 208 2.56 -22.18 -1.39
C THR A 208 1.46 -23.17 -1.83
N ILE A 209 0.19 -22.77 -1.76
CA ILE A 209 -0.94 -23.59 -2.27
C ILE A 209 -0.75 -23.88 -3.77
N LEU A 210 -0.33 -22.89 -4.54
CA LEU A 210 -0.10 -23.05 -5.98
C LEU A 210 1.09 -23.98 -6.31
N THR A 211 2.13 -24.01 -5.46
CA THR A 211 3.38 -24.75 -5.73
C THR A 211 3.45 -26.15 -5.11
N LYS A 212 2.81 -26.41 -3.97
CA LYS A 212 2.84 -27.74 -3.32
C LYS A 212 2.15 -28.84 -4.14
N GLU A 213 1.19 -28.51 -4.98
CA GLU A 213 0.49 -29.47 -5.84
C GLU A 213 0.99 -29.48 -7.30
N GLU A 214 2.08 -28.77 -7.65
CA GLU A 214 2.80 -29.04 -8.91
C GLU A 214 3.79 -30.21 -8.74
N LYS A 215 4.06 -30.62 -7.50
CA LYS A 215 5.00 -31.69 -7.14
C LYS A 215 4.32 -32.97 -6.64
N ALA A 216 2.99 -32.97 -6.55
CA ALA A 216 2.16 -34.14 -6.23
C ALA A 216 1.49 -34.63 -7.51
#